data_AF-A0A1Q4YTK4-F1
#
_entry.id   AF-A0A1Q4YTK4-F1
#
_cell.length_a   1.000
_cell.length_b   1.000
_cell.length_c   1.000
_cell.angle_alpha   90.00
_cell.angle_beta   90.00
_cell.angle_gamma   90.00
#
_symmetry.space_group_name_H-M   'P 1'
#
loop_
_entity.id
_entity.type
_entity.pdbx_description
1 polymer ?
#
loop_
_entity_poly.entity_id
_entity_poly.type
_entity_poly.pdbx_seq_one_letter_code
_entity_poly.pdbx_strand_id
1 'polypeptide(L)'
;MNALEDDTPFPALERRLAAALGGSTRFGRLALRWPAAAADRARDTVAFRSNDVGGYGPLPLDATLDVTTVTARFAHIPEFARTDELKQSRLIPCADQEREQLLTAPIPLDHWLTFETTLHGRTYRLHEGRWHRVGHTEPVSAPEPCCEAIWRSLGQRSDDEDHVVGARLAGCP
;
A
#
# COMPACT_ATOMS: atom_id res chain seq x y z
N MET A 1 1.57 -13.10 -42.24
CA MET A 1 2.68 -12.40 -41.55
C MET A 1 2.41 -12.54 -40.07
N ASN A 2 3.22 -13.35 -39.38
CA ASN A 2 3.04 -13.70 -37.97
C ASN A 2 3.42 -12.51 -37.08
N ALA A 3 2.43 -11.86 -36.47
CA ALA A 3 2.61 -11.00 -35.31
C ALA A 3 2.36 -11.85 -34.06
N LEU A 4 3.29 -12.77 -33.80
CA LEU A 4 3.35 -13.52 -32.55
C LEU A 4 4.49 -12.87 -31.76
N GLU A 5 4.18 -12.49 -30.51
CA GLU A 5 5.15 -12.29 -29.42
C GLU A 5 5.76 -10.89 -29.27
N ASP A 6 4.92 -9.86 -29.11
CA ASP A 6 5.18 -8.82 -28.09
C ASP A 6 4.28 -9.12 -26.87
N ASP A 7 4.28 -10.38 -26.41
CA ASP A 7 3.49 -10.84 -25.26
C ASP A 7 4.29 -10.62 -23.98
N THR A 8 4.89 -9.44 -23.85
CA THR A 8 5.49 -9.02 -22.60
C THR A 8 4.32 -8.48 -21.75
N PRO A 9 3.82 -9.19 -20.73
CA PRO A 9 2.68 -8.70 -19.96
C PRO A 9 3.01 -7.43 -19.17
N PHE A 10 4.30 -7.09 -19.02
CA PHE A 10 4.79 -5.99 -18.21
C PHE A 10 4.14 -4.62 -18.54
N PRO A 11 4.14 -4.10 -19.78
CA PRO A 11 3.45 -2.85 -20.10
C PRO A 11 1.95 -2.86 -19.74
N ALA A 12 1.26 -3.99 -19.92
CA ALA A 12 -0.14 -4.13 -19.54
C ALA A 12 -0.33 -4.15 -18.01
N LEU A 13 0.58 -4.80 -17.28
CA LEU A 13 0.61 -4.82 -15.82
C LEU A 13 0.92 -3.43 -15.24
N GLU A 14 1.88 -2.71 -15.81
CA GLU A 14 2.24 -1.35 -15.41
C GLU A 14 1.08 -0.37 -15.65
N ARG A 15 0.37 -0.48 -16.78
CA ARG A 15 -0.83 0.33 -17.01
C ARG A 15 -1.93 0.07 -15.97
N ARG A 16 -2.12 -1.19 -15.57
CA ARG A 16 -3.11 -1.54 -14.53
C ARG A 16 -2.69 -1.04 -13.16
N LEU A 17 -1.40 -1.12 -12.84
CA LEU A 17 -0.83 -0.53 -11.63
C LEU A 17 -1.00 0.99 -11.63
N ALA A 18 -0.71 1.68 -12.74
CA ALA A 18 -0.90 3.13 -12.88
C ALA A 18 -2.35 3.56 -12.65
N ALA A 19 -3.31 2.79 -13.16
CA ALA A 19 -4.73 3.03 -12.90
C ALA A 19 -5.06 2.82 -11.41
N ALA A 20 -4.53 1.77 -10.77
CA ALA A 20 -4.72 1.49 -9.35
C ALA A 20 -4.10 2.55 -8.44
N LEU A 21 -2.91 3.06 -8.79
CA LEU A 21 -2.27 4.18 -8.12
C LEU A 21 -3.12 5.45 -8.20
N GLY A 22 -3.94 5.63 -9.24
CA GLY A 22 -4.92 6.70 -9.33
C GLY A 22 -6.23 6.44 -8.57
N GLY A 23 -6.28 5.41 -7.71
CA GLY A 23 -7.47 5.02 -6.94
C GLY A 23 -8.43 4.07 -7.67
N SER A 24 -8.09 3.59 -8.86
CA SER A 24 -8.98 2.68 -9.61
C SER A 24 -8.87 1.25 -9.10
N THR A 25 -9.94 0.72 -8.51
CA THR A 25 -10.01 -0.68 -8.06
C THR A 25 -10.44 -1.66 -9.16
N ARG A 26 -10.68 -1.18 -10.39
CA ARG A 26 -11.25 -1.95 -11.49
C ARG A 26 -10.39 -3.12 -11.99
N PHE A 27 -9.08 -3.05 -11.77
CA PHE A 27 -8.14 -4.02 -12.32
C PHE A 27 -7.51 -4.91 -11.26
N GLY A 28 -7.74 -4.65 -9.97
CA GLY A 28 -7.01 -5.32 -8.92
C GLY A 28 -7.07 -4.59 -7.59
N ARG A 29 -6.47 -5.22 -6.58
CA ARG A 29 -6.37 -4.68 -5.24
C ARG A 29 -4.95 -4.17 -5.01
N LEU A 30 -4.84 -2.90 -4.64
CA LEU A 30 -3.61 -2.28 -4.16
C LEU A 30 -3.61 -2.33 -2.63
N ALA A 31 -2.49 -2.72 -2.03
CA ALA A 31 -2.29 -2.72 -0.59
C ALA A 31 -0.87 -2.31 -0.24
N LEU A 32 -0.66 -1.81 0.97
CA LEU A 32 0.65 -1.48 1.51
C LEU A 32 1.19 -2.62 2.36
N ARG A 33 2.51 -2.79 2.35
CA ARG A 33 3.22 -3.71 3.24
C ARG A 33 4.59 -3.17 3.60
N TRP A 34 5.09 -3.65 4.74
CA TRP A 34 6.47 -3.41 5.12
C TRP A 34 7.42 -4.18 4.19
N PRO A 35 8.41 -3.50 3.59
CA PRO A 35 9.48 -4.19 2.87
C PRO A 35 10.37 -4.92 3.88
N ALA A 36 11.01 -6.01 3.45
CA ALA A 36 11.86 -6.82 4.32
C ALA A 36 12.97 -6.00 4.99
N ALA A 37 13.50 -4.99 4.29
CA ALA A 37 14.54 -4.11 4.81
C ALA A 37 14.10 -3.20 5.98
N ALA A 38 12.80 -2.99 6.18
CA ALA A 38 12.25 -2.15 7.25
C ALA A 38 11.29 -2.90 8.19
N ALA A 39 10.98 -4.17 7.92
CA ALA A 39 10.01 -4.95 8.70
C ALA A 39 10.39 -5.07 10.19
N ASP A 40 11.69 -5.22 10.50
CA ASP A 40 12.19 -5.27 11.88
C ASP A 40 11.98 -3.95 12.64
N ARG A 41 11.99 -2.82 11.91
CA ARG A 41 11.84 -1.46 12.45
C ARG A 41 10.40 -0.96 12.49
N ALA A 42 9.43 -1.79 12.09
CA ALA A 42 8.03 -1.39 12.01
C ALA A 42 7.47 -0.95 13.38
N ARG A 43 7.93 -1.56 14.47
CA ARG A 43 7.49 -1.23 15.84
C ARG A 43 8.07 0.09 16.36
N ASP A 44 9.26 0.45 15.90
CA ASP A 44 9.96 1.68 16.28
C ASP A 44 9.55 2.87 15.41
N THR A 45 8.76 2.65 14.35
CA THR A 45 8.39 3.71 13.41
C THR A 45 7.28 4.58 13.98
N VAL A 46 7.56 5.87 14.12
CA VAL A 46 6.61 6.90 14.57
C VAL A 46 6.12 7.76 13.41
N ALA A 47 6.95 7.99 12.39
CA ALA A 47 6.57 8.78 11.22
C ALA A 47 7.27 8.28 9.95
N PHE A 48 6.80 8.76 8.80
CA PHE A 48 7.45 8.50 7.52
C PHE A 48 7.92 9.80 6.88
N ARG A 49 9.13 9.76 6.33
CA ARG A 49 9.67 10.80 5.46
C ARG A 49 9.68 10.29 4.03
N SER A 50 9.16 11.08 3.11
CA SER A 50 9.31 10.82 1.67
C SER A 50 10.15 11.90 1.01
N ASN A 51 10.64 11.62 -0.19
CA ASN A 51 11.08 12.65 -1.11
C ASN A 51 9.88 13.31 -1.82
N ASP A 52 10.18 14.25 -2.71
CA ASP A 52 9.19 14.84 -3.61
C ASP A 52 8.50 13.76 -4.45
N VAL A 53 7.17 13.80 -4.48
CA VAL A 53 6.35 12.91 -5.31
C VAL A 53 5.41 13.75 -6.16
N GLY A 54 5.63 13.69 -7.47
CA GLY A 54 4.88 14.34 -8.52
C GLY A 54 5.18 15.83 -8.67
N GLY A 55 6.27 16.36 -8.11
CA GLY A 55 6.54 17.80 -8.07
C GLY A 55 5.77 18.56 -6.99
N TYR A 56 5.12 17.86 -6.06
CA TYR A 56 4.18 18.43 -5.11
C TYR A 56 4.68 18.36 -3.65
N GLY A 57 5.98 18.14 -3.43
CA GLY A 57 6.62 17.98 -2.12
C GLY A 57 6.55 16.57 -1.52
N PRO A 58 7.00 16.39 -0.27
CA PRO A 58 6.89 15.12 0.43
C PRO A 58 5.43 14.74 0.72
N LEU A 59 5.11 13.44 0.73
CA LEU A 59 3.81 12.95 1.17
C LEU A 59 3.62 13.28 2.66
N PRO A 60 2.45 13.82 3.03
CA PRO A 60 2.04 13.95 4.42
C PRO A 60 1.60 12.57 4.94
N LEU A 61 2.57 11.70 5.20
CA LEU A 61 2.32 10.40 5.79
C LEU A 61 2.31 10.56 7.30
N ASP A 62 1.17 10.24 7.89
CA ASP A 62 1.06 10.08 9.34
C ASP A 62 1.73 8.77 9.79
N ALA A 63 1.75 8.49 11.10
CA ALA A 63 2.24 7.21 11.62
C ALA A 63 1.53 6.02 10.94
N THR A 64 0.30 6.27 10.47
CA THR A 64 -0.48 5.34 9.67
C THR A 64 -0.29 5.57 8.18
N LEU A 65 0.67 4.86 7.58
CA LEU A 65 0.86 4.81 6.13
C LEU A 65 -0.40 4.19 5.49
N ASP A 66 -1.28 5.03 4.95
CA ASP A 66 -2.54 4.59 4.37
C ASP A 66 -2.52 4.61 2.83
N VAL A 67 -3.15 3.58 2.23
CA VAL A 67 -3.18 3.40 0.78
C VAL A 67 -4.00 4.48 0.08
N THR A 68 -5.00 5.06 0.75
CA THR A 68 -5.78 6.19 0.25
C THR A 68 -4.93 7.45 0.18
N THR A 69 -4.05 7.71 1.15
CA THR A 69 -3.12 8.85 1.10
C THR A 69 -2.16 8.73 -0.09
N VAL A 70 -1.62 7.53 -0.32
CA VAL A 70 -0.77 7.27 -1.48
C VAL A 70 -1.56 7.44 -2.79
N THR A 71 -2.72 6.80 -2.92
CA THR A 71 -3.49 6.86 -4.17
C THR A 71 -4.05 8.26 -4.46
N ALA A 72 -4.49 9.00 -3.45
CA ALA A 72 -4.90 10.40 -3.60
C ALA A 72 -3.76 11.26 -4.16
N ARG A 73 -2.53 11.04 -3.69
CA ARG A 73 -1.36 11.76 -4.21
C ARG A 73 -1.08 11.40 -5.67
N PHE A 74 -1.03 10.11 -5.98
CA PHE A 74 -0.75 9.64 -7.34
C PHE A 74 -1.88 9.96 -8.34
N ALA A 75 -3.11 10.21 -7.87
CA ALA A 75 -4.21 10.65 -8.72
C ALA A 75 -3.93 11.99 -9.42
N HIS A 76 -3.14 12.89 -8.81
CA HIS A 76 -2.71 14.16 -9.39
C HIS A 76 -1.68 14.01 -10.52
N ILE A 77 -0.98 12.88 -10.58
CA ILE A 77 0.02 12.58 -11.60
C ILE A 77 -0.70 11.97 -12.81
N PRO A 78 -0.36 12.35 -14.05
CA PRO A 78 -0.97 11.75 -15.23
C PRO A 78 -0.67 10.24 -15.30
N GLU A 79 -1.64 9.44 -15.76
CA GLU A 79 -1.57 7.96 -15.70
C GLU A 79 -0.27 7.41 -16.30
N PHE A 80 0.21 7.97 -17.40
CA PHE A 80 1.43 7.51 -18.08
C PHE A 80 2.71 7.70 -17.25
N ALA A 81 2.73 8.61 -16.27
CA ALA A 81 3.91 8.93 -15.46
C ALA A 81 3.87 8.30 -14.07
N ARG A 82 2.71 7.79 -13.62
CA ARG A 82 2.52 7.29 -12.23
C ARG A 82 3.48 6.18 -11.85
N THR A 83 3.73 5.21 -12.73
CA THR A 83 4.62 4.08 -12.43
C THR A 83 6.09 4.48 -12.43
N ASP A 84 6.48 5.44 -13.27
CA ASP A 84 7.83 5.99 -13.24
C ASP A 84 8.06 6.78 -11.94
N GLU A 85 7.11 7.65 -11.59
CA GLU A 85 7.19 8.41 -10.34
C GLU A 85 7.23 7.50 -9.12
N LEU A 86 6.48 6.39 -9.14
CA LEU A 86 6.51 5.40 -8.07
C LEU A 86 7.93 4.83 -7.86
N LYS A 87 8.63 4.53 -8.97
CA LYS A 87 10.01 4.00 -8.94
C LYS A 87 11.04 5.06 -8.55
N GLN A 88 10.75 6.34 -8.71
CA GLN A 88 11.61 7.46 -8.28
C GLN A 88 11.34 7.90 -6.83
N SER A 89 10.12 7.66 -6.35
CA SER A 89 9.68 7.96 -4.99
C SER A 89 10.38 7.07 -3.96
N ARG A 90 10.72 7.64 -2.81
CA ARG A 90 11.41 6.95 -1.70
C ARG A 90 10.68 7.22 -0.39
N LEU A 91 10.62 6.22 0.48
CA LEU A 91 10.16 6.33 1.86
C LEU A 91 11.24 5.90 2.84
N ILE A 92 11.27 6.62 3.97
CA ILE A 92 12.14 6.37 5.10
C ILE A 92 11.29 6.35 6.37
N PRO A 93 11.19 5.22 7.09
CA PRO A 93 10.61 5.19 8.42
C PRO A 93 11.51 5.95 9.41
N CYS A 94 10.90 6.74 10.28
CA CYS A 94 11.58 7.57 11.29
C CYS A 94 11.08 7.20 12.69
N ALA A 95 11.97 7.32 13.67
CA ALA A 95 11.67 7.01 15.08
C ALA A 95 10.99 8.18 15.82
N ASP A 96 10.94 9.36 15.21
CA ASP A 96 10.46 10.60 15.79
C ASP A 96 9.48 11.32 14.84
N GLN A 97 8.69 12.26 15.39
CA GLN A 97 7.73 13.05 14.62
C GLN A 97 8.40 14.16 13.78
N GLU A 98 9.60 14.59 14.16
CA GLU A 98 10.38 15.64 13.47
C GLU A 98 11.07 15.11 12.19
N ARG A 99 11.09 13.77 12.02
CA ARG A 99 11.65 13.02 10.89
C ARG A 99 13.16 13.16 10.76
N GLU A 100 13.84 13.31 11.89
CA GLU A 100 15.29 13.46 11.98
C GLU A 100 16.02 12.13 12.20
N GLN A 101 15.43 11.24 13.01
CA GLN A 101 15.97 9.94 13.35
C GLN A 101 15.51 8.87 12.36
N LEU A 102 16.27 8.71 11.28
CA LEU A 102 16.02 7.74 10.23
C LEU A 102 16.32 6.32 10.71
N LEU A 103 15.35 5.41 10.58
CA LEU A 103 15.49 4.01 11.01
C LEU A 103 16.17 3.12 9.94
N THR A 104 16.06 3.52 8.67
CA THR A 104 16.65 2.79 7.53
C THR A 104 17.17 3.75 6.47
N ALA A 105 17.87 3.20 5.47
CA ALA A 105 18.12 3.91 4.21
C ALA A 105 16.80 4.17 3.44
N PRO A 106 16.77 5.12 2.48
CA PRO A 106 15.60 5.35 1.63
C PRO A 106 15.23 4.13 0.80
N ILE A 107 13.99 3.68 0.92
CA ILE A 107 13.45 2.51 0.21
C ILE A 107 12.51 2.98 -0.90
N PRO A 108 12.64 2.47 -2.15
CA PRO A 108 11.72 2.77 -3.26
C PRO A 108 10.25 2.52 -2.88
N LEU A 109 9.36 3.45 -3.23
CA LEU A 109 7.95 3.37 -2.85
C LEU A 109 7.25 2.14 -3.44
N ASP A 110 7.71 1.65 -4.61
CA ASP A 110 7.21 0.41 -5.20
C ASP A 110 7.51 -0.84 -4.35
N HIS A 111 8.49 -0.77 -3.44
CA HIS A 111 8.76 -1.87 -2.52
C HIS A 111 7.77 -1.95 -1.35
N TRP A 112 7.09 -0.83 -1.04
CA TRP A 112 6.08 -0.74 0.01
C TRP A 112 4.70 -1.18 -0.46
N LEU A 113 4.52 -1.41 -1.76
CA LEU A 113 3.24 -1.74 -2.36
C LEU A 113 3.15 -3.20 -2.76
N THR A 114 1.92 -3.70 -2.68
CA THR A 114 1.50 -4.94 -3.32
C THR A 114 0.30 -4.65 -4.19
N PHE A 115 0.29 -5.28 -5.36
CA PHE A 115 -0.83 -5.16 -6.27
C PHE A 115 -1.10 -6.50 -6.92
N GLU A 116 -2.33 -6.96 -6.84
CA GLU A 116 -2.75 -8.21 -7.47
C GLU A 116 -3.73 -7.92 -8.59
N THR A 117 -3.49 -8.47 -9.78
CA THR A 117 -4.31 -8.28 -10.97
C THR A 117 -4.38 -9.53 -11.83
N THR A 118 -5.46 -9.68 -12.61
CA THR A 118 -5.66 -10.83 -13.51
C THR A 118 -5.61 -10.40 -14.97
N LEU A 119 -4.57 -10.78 -15.70
CA LEU A 119 -4.35 -10.45 -17.10
C LEU A 119 -4.35 -11.74 -17.95
N HIS A 120 -5.18 -11.79 -19.00
CA HIS A 120 -5.34 -12.97 -19.88
C HIS A 120 -5.62 -14.28 -19.11
N GLY A 121 -6.47 -14.23 -18.09
CA GLY A 121 -6.81 -15.40 -17.27
C GLY A 121 -5.71 -15.87 -16.31
N ARG A 122 -4.61 -15.12 -16.18
CA ARG A 122 -3.50 -15.39 -15.25
C ARG A 122 -3.43 -14.31 -14.18
N THR A 123 -3.23 -14.71 -12.94
CA THR A 123 -3.06 -13.77 -11.82
C THR A 123 -1.58 -13.41 -11.67
N TYR A 124 -1.33 -12.11 -11.50
CA TYR A 124 -0.01 -11.54 -11.26
C TYR A 124 -0.04 -10.72 -9.98
N ARG A 125 1.05 -10.78 -9.23
CA ARG A 125 1.25 -10.04 -7.99
C ARG A 125 2.54 -9.22 -8.07
N LEU A 126 2.43 -7.92 -7.85
CA LEU A 126 3.57 -7.06 -7.54
C LEU A 126 3.93 -7.22 -6.06
N HIS A 127 5.21 -7.45 -5.78
CA HIS A 127 5.75 -7.58 -4.43
C HIS A 127 7.20 -7.10 -4.45
N GLU A 128 7.54 -6.13 -3.58
CA GLU A 128 8.90 -5.59 -3.47
C GLU A 128 9.51 -5.16 -4.83
N GLY A 129 8.71 -4.46 -5.63
CA GLY A 129 9.11 -3.97 -6.96
C GLY A 129 9.18 -5.02 -8.08
N ARG A 130 8.81 -6.27 -7.79
CA ARG A 130 8.88 -7.37 -8.75
C ARG A 130 7.51 -7.97 -9.02
N TRP A 131 7.26 -8.31 -10.29
CA TRP A 131 6.06 -9.02 -10.70
C TRP A 131 6.28 -10.53 -10.62
N HIS A 132 5.35 -11.21 -9.96
CA HIS A 132 5.30 -12.65 -9.81
C HIS A 132 4.01 -13.17 -10.44
N ARG A 133 4.10 -14.23 -11.24
CA ARG A 133 2.91 -14.94 -11.72
C ARG A 133 2.42 -15.86 -10.60
N VAL A 134 1.19 -15.68 -10.15
CA VAL A 134 0.56 -16.54 -9.15
C VAL A 134 0.04 -17.78 -9.88
N GLY A 135 0.75 -18.90 -9.75
CA GLY A 135 0.30 -20.21 -10.23
C GLY A 135 -0.60 -20.88 -9.20
N HIS A 136 -1.58 -21.65 -9.66
CA HIS A 136 -2.23 -22.65 -8.82
C HIS A 136 -1.13 -23.53 -8.21
N THR A 137 -1.17 -23.71 -6.88
CA THR A 137 -0.23 -24.44 -6.01
C THR A 137 1.16 -23.83 -5.78
N GLU A 138 1.20 -22.78 -4.96
CA GLU A 138 2.02 -22.85 -3.75
C GLU A 138 1.11 -22.48 -2.57
N PRO A 139 1.07 -23.26 -1.47
CA PRO A 139 0.55 -22.72 -0.23
C PRO A 139 1.41 -21.50 0.04
N VAL A 140 0.81 -20.32 0.01
CA VAL A 140 1.30 -19.22 0.82
C VAL A 140 1.49 -19.86 2.20
N SER A 141 2.73 -20.08 2.63
CA SER A 141 3.00 -20.37 4.03
C SER A 141 2.17 -19.34 4.76
N ALA A 142 1.23 -19.85 5.56
CA ALA A 142 0.39 -19.03 6.40
C ALA A 142 1.25 -17.90 6.96
N PRO A 143 0.77 -16.64 7.00
CA PRO A 143 1.53 -15.61 7.67
C PRO A 143 1.90 -16.19 9.03
N GLU A 144 3.19 -16.42 9.27
CA GLU A 144 3.63 -16.68 10.62
C GLU A 144 3.05 -15.51 11.42
N PRO A 145 2.39 -15.76 12.56
CA PRO A 145 1.87 -14.70 13.41
C PRO A 145 3.08 -14.04 14.12
N CYS A 146 3.92 -13.39 13.33
CA CYS A 146 4.97 -12.51 13.76
C CYS A 146 4.89 -11.32 12.82
N CYS A 147 4.13 -10.31 13.26
CA CYS A 147 3.98 -9.00 12.63
C CYS A 147 3.03 -8.95 11.42
N GLU A 148 1.87 -9.61 11.52
CA GLU A 148 0.70 -9.22 10.73
C GLU A 148 0.17 -7.86 11.24
N ALA A 149 0.89 -6.79 10.92
CA ALA A 149 0.30 -5.46 10.88
C ALA A 149 -0.55 -5.38 9.59
N ILE A 150 -1.62 -6.18 9.54
CA ILE A 150 -2.76 -5.87 8.69
C ILE A 150 -3.24 -4.53 9.19
N TRP A 151 -3.00 -3.50 8.37
CA TRP A 151 -3.73 -2.25 8.45
C TRP A 151 -5.21 -2.57 8.23
N ARG A 152 -5.92 -2.89 9.32
CA ARG A 152 -7.38 -2.83 9.32
C ARG A 152 -7.72 -1.36 9.22
N SER A 153 -8.28 -0.99 8.08
CA SER A 153 -9.07 0.22 7.90
C SER A 153 -10.12 0.28 9.01
N LEU A 154 -9.84 0.99 10.10
CA LEU A 154 -10.84 1.37 11.09
C LEU A 154 -11.59 2.59 10.55
N GLY A 155 -12.41 2.32 9.55
CA GLY A 155 -13.40 3.24 9.00
C GLY A 155 -14.78 2.63 9.17
N GLN A 156 -15.30 2.66 10.40
CA GLN A 156 -16.74 2.61 10.68
C GLN A 156 -16.97 3.16 12.10
N ARG A 157 -16.77 4.47 12.26
CA ARG A 157 -17.47 5.23 13.30
C ARG A 157 -18.87 5.48 12.73
N SER A 158 -19.81 4.60 13.08
CA SER A 158 -21.22 4.88 12.87
C SER A 158 -21.57 6.03 13.80
N ASP A 159 -21.96 7.13 13.18
CA ASP A 159 -22.75 8.19 13.79
C ASP A 159 -24.07 7.54 14.23
N ASP A 160 -24.31 7.51 15.55
CA ASP A 160 -25.64 7.29 16.12
C ASP A 160 -25.69 8.13 17.41
N GLU A 161 -26.02 9.39 17.22
CA GLU A 161 -26.41 10.31 18.29
C GLU A 161 -27.91 10.12 18.56
N ASP A 162 -28.23 10.00 19.85
CA ASP A 162 -29.52 10.30 20.50
C ASP A 162 -30.68 9.28 20.45
N HIS A 163 -30.80 8.48 21.53
CA HIS A 163 -32.02 8.58 22.34
C HIS A 163 -31.81 8.17 23.81
N VAL A 164 -32.29 9.05 24.69
CA VAL A 164 -32.32 8.94 26.16
C VAL A 164 -33.51 8.07 26.61
N VAL A 165 -33.31 7.11 27.53
CA VAL A 165 -34.21 6.87 28.69
C VAL A 165 -33.64 5.84 29.69
N GLY A 166 -33.57 6.27 30.96
CA GLY A 166 -34.10 5.51 32.10
C GLY A 166 -33.32 4.35 32.72
N ALA A 167 -32.53 4.68 33.74
CA ALA A 167 -32.34 3.98 35.03
C ALA A 167 -32.81 2.50 35.21
N ARG A 168 -31.93 1.66 35.76
CA ARG A 168 -32.05 1.18 37.17
C ARG A 168 -30.86 0.32 37.64
N LEU A 169 -30.51 0.55 38.89
CA LEU A 169 -29.59 -0.20 39.76
C LEU A 169 -30.14 -1.60 40.11
N ALA A 170 -29.23 -2.58 40.21
CA ALA A 170 -29.19 -3.79 41.06
C ALA A 170 -28.35 -4.85 40.32
N GLY A 171 -27.37 -5.56 40.85
CA GLY A 171 -27.01 -5.90 42.22
C GLY A 171 -26.90 -7.43 42.33
N CYS A 172 -25.66 -7.96 42.31
CA CYS A 172 -25.23 -9.26 42.88
C CYS A 172 -25.87 -10.56 42.31
N PRO A 173 -25.36 -11.78 42.59
CA PRO A 173 -24.39 -12.21 43.63
C PRO A 173 -22.93 -12.36 43.18
#